data_AF-A0A4Y9ZVB4-F1
#
_entry.id   AF-A0A4Y9ZVB4-F1
#
_cell.length_a   1.000
_cell.length_b   1.000
_cell.length_c   1.000
_cell.angle_alpha   90.00
_cell.angle_beta   90.00
_cell.angle_gamma   90.00
#
_symmetry.space_group_name_H-M   'P 1'
#
loop_
_entity.id
_entity.type
_entity.pdbx_description
1 polymer ?
#
loop_
_entity_poly.entity_id
_entity_poly.type
_entity_poly.pdbx_seq_one_letter_code
_entity_poly.pdbx_strand_id
1 'polypeptide(L)'
;MKREQDQLEKKLWEERQAIKKKHEEKVKVAKTKASMVGAGGLSKHEADMFSDAVRKELQKFDAERAVPAWDGLVAKQQAVLEALAVPTMFVTSSTSDVEKQQRVMQVLQNVVSS
;
A
#
# COMPACT_ATOMS: atom_id res chain seq x y z
N MET A 1 3.62 -15.34 -11.13
CA MET A 1 4.15 -14.11 -10.50
C MET A 1 3.21 -12.92 -10.68
N LYS A 2 2.84 -12.53 -11.91
CA LYS A 2 1.94 -11.38 -12.14
C LYS A 2 0.56 -11.49 -11.46
N ARG A 3 -0.10 -12.65 -11.54
CA ARG A 3 -1.37 -12.90 -10.85
C ARG A 3 -1.30 -12.69 -9.32
N GLU A 4 -0.19 -13.05 -8.69
CA GLU A 4 0.00 -12.83 -7.25
C GLU A 4 0.19 -11.33 -6.93
N GLN A 5 0.89 -10.60 -7.79
CA GLN A 5 1.00 -9.13 -7.70
C GLN A 5 -0.38 -8.48 -7.84
N ASP A 6 -1.15 -8.83 -8.86
CA ASP A 6 -2.48 -8.25 -9.11
C ASP A 6 -3.45 -8.52 -7.94
N GLN A 7 -3.39 -9.72 -7.36
CA GLN A 7 -4.18 -10.09 -6.19
C GLN A 7 -3.78 -9.27 -4.96
N LEU A 8 -2.47 -9.09 -4.72
CA LEU A 8 -1.99 -8.26 -3.62
C LEU A 8 -2.37 -6.80 -3.81
N GLU A 9 -2.18 -6.24 -5.01
CA GLU A 9 -2.55 -4.87 -5.37
C GLU A 9 -4.04 -4.63 -5.10
N LYS A 10 -4.90 -5.51 -5.62
CA LYS A 10 -6.34 -5.42 -5.40
C LYS A 10 -6.69 -5.45 -3.91
N LYS A 11 -6.11 -6.39 -3.15
CA LYS A 11 -6.37 -6.53 -1.72
C LYS A 11 -5.93 -5.28 -0.93
N LEU A 12 -4.72 -4.78 -1.17
CA LEU A 12 -4.22 -3.58 -0.50
C LEU A 12 -5.04 -2.34 -0.88
N TRP A 13 -5.49 -2.25 -2.13
CA TRP A 13 -6.37 -1.19 -2.56
C TRP A 13 -7.72 -1.24 -1.83
N GLU A 14 -8.36 -2.41 -1.76
CA GLU A 14 -9.62 -2.60 -1.03
C GLU A 14 -9.48 -2.25 0.46
N GLU A 15 -8.41 -2.71 1.12
CA GLU A 15 -8.10 -2.37 2.52
C GLU A 15 -7.94 -0.85 2.70
N ARG A 16 -7.23 -0.17 1.80
CA ARG A 16 -7.06 1.29 1.81
C ARG A 16 -8.37 2.04 1.61
N GLN A 17 -9.24 1.57 0.71
CA GLN A 17 -10.57 2.16 0.52
C GLN A 17 -11.46 1.96 1.75
N ALA A 18 -11.36 0.81 2.42
CA ALA A 18 -12.10 0.55 3.65
C ALA A 18 -11.73 1.54 4.77
N ILE A 19 -10.45 1.91 4.90
CA ILE A 19 -9.99 2.95 5.84
C ILE A 19 -10.64 4.30 5.51
N LYS A 20 -10.63 4.71 4.24
CA LYS A 20 -11.27 5.97 3.81
C LYS A 20 -12.75 5.98 4.12
N LYS A 21 -13.47 4.94 3.71
CA LYS A 21 -14.92 4.80 3.94
C LYS A 21 -15.27 4.83 5.42
N LYS A 22 -14.48 4.19 6.27
CA LYS A 22 -14.64 4.21 7.73
C LYS A 22 -14.54 5.63 8.29
N HIS A 23 -13.60 6.45 7.82
CA HIS A 23 -13.47 7.84 8.26
C HIS A 23 -14.52 8.76 7.66
N GLU A 24 -14.90 8.55 6.41
CA GLU A 24 -16.03 9.25 5.78
C GLU A 24 -17.33 9.07 6.57
N GLU A 25 -17.62 7.84 7.03
CA GLU A 25 -18.81 7.57 7.84
C GLU A 25 -18.73 8.27 9.21
N LYS A 26 -17.55 8.31 9.85
CA LYS A 26 -17.37 9.07 11.10
C LYS A 26 -17.65 10.55 10.92
N VAL A 27 -17.15 11.14 9.83
CA VAL A 27 -17.41 12.55 9.48
C VAL A 27 -18.89 12.77 9.22
N LYS A 28 -19.55 11.86 8.51
CA LYS A 28 -20.99 11.93 8.23
C LYS A 28 -21.81 11.94 9.52
N VAL A 29 -21.55 10.99 10.43
CA VAL A 29 -22.21 10.92 11.74
C VAL A 29 -21.99 12.20 12.55
N ALA A 30 -20.76 12.72 12.56
CA ALA A 30 -20.45 13.94 13.29
C ALA A 30 -21.17 15.18 12.70
N LYS A 31 -21.23 15.29 11.37
CA LYS A 31 -22.01 16.34 10.70
C LYS A 31 -23.49 16.25 11.05
N THR A 32 -24.08 15.06 11.00
CA THR A 32 -25.48 14.85 11.39
C THR A 32 -25.73 15.27 12.83
N LYS A 33 -24.84 14.91 13.77
CA LYS A 33 -24.93 15.34 15.17
C LYS A 33 -24.84 16.85 15.33
N ALA A 34 -23.90 17.51 14.66
CA ALA A 34 -23.78 18.95 14.68
C ALA A 34 -25.09 19.64 14.21
N SER A 35 -25.66 19.18 13.09
CA SER A 35 -26.93 19.70 12.58
C SER A 35 -28.10 19.50 13.55
N MET A 36 -28.17 18.36 14.24
CA MET A 36 -29.24 18.11 15.23
C MET A 36 -29.19 19.05 16.44
N VAL A 37 -27.99 19.50 16.83
CA VAL A 37 -27.79 20.40 17.98
C VAL A 37 -27.87 21.88 17.54
N GLY A 38 -28.22 22.15 16.28
CA GLY A 38 -28.32 23.50 15.73
C GLY A 38 -26.99 24.13 15.38
N ALA A 39 -25.89 23.38 15.43
CA ALA A 39 -24.61 23.84 14.89
C ALA A 39 -24.64 23.75 13.36
N GLY A 40 -24.24 24.83 12.68
CA GLY A 40 -24.24 24.93 11.20
C GLY A 40 -23.23 24.02 10.47
N GLY A 41 -22.59 23.08 11.17
CA GLY A 41 -21.60 22.16 10.63
C GLY A 41 -20.54 21.76 11.67
N LEU A 42 -19.50 21.07 11.20
CA LEU A 42 -18.32 20.76 12.02
C LEU A 42 -17.53 22.03 12.31
N SER A 43 -17.03 22.16 13.54
CA SER A 43 -16.03 23.17 13.85
C SER A 43 -14.71 22.90 13.13
N LYS A 44 -13.88 23.94 13.00
CA LYS A 44 -12.53 23.79 12.42
C LYS A 44 -11.70 22.75 13.17
N HIS A 45 -11.72 22.79 14.50
CA HIS A 45 -11.00 21.84 15.34
C HIS A 45 -11.43 20.39 15.09
N GLU A 46 -12.74 20.14 14.97
CA GLU A 46 -13.25 18.80 14.65
C GLU A 46 -12.83 18.36 13.24
N ALA A 47 -12.89 19.26 12.27
CA ALA A 47 -12.49 18.97 10.89
C ALA A 47 -10.99 18.62 10.80
N ASP A 48 -10.14 19.35 11.51
CA ASP A 48 -8.70 19.11 11.60
C ASP A 48 -8.43 17.76 12.28
N MET A 49 -9.12 17.46 13.40
CA MET A 49 -9.02 16.18 14.09
C MET A 49 -9.39 14.99 13.19
N PHE A 50 -10.49 15.08 12.42
CA PHE A 50 -10.86 14.02 11.47
C PHE A 50 -9.83 13.85 10.35
N SER A 51 -9.30 14.96 9.84
CA SER A 51 -8.27 14.95 8.80
C SER A 51 -6.96 14.33 9.28
N ASP A 52 -6.56 14.63 10.51
CA ASP A 52 -5.38 14.04 11.12
C ASP A 52 -5.56 12.56 11.43
N ALA A 53 -6.75 12.15 11.86
CA ALA A 53 -7.05 10.75 12.14
C ALA A 53 -6.94 9.88 10.89
N VAL A 54 -7.51 10.31 9.75
CA VAL A 54 -7.39 9.56 8.49
C VAL A 54 -5.95 9.55 7.97
N ARG A 55 -5.22 10.67 8.09
CA ARG A 55 -3.81 10.75 7.69
C ARG A 55 -2.95 9.77 8.47
N LYS A 56 -3.08 9.76 9.79
CA LYS A 56 -2.33 8.85 10.68
C LYS A 56 -2.65 7.39 10.41
N GLU A 57 -3.93 7.04 10.22
CA GLU A 57 -4.32 5.65 9.96
C GLU A 57 -3.83 5.18 8.59
N LEU A 58 -3.85 6.03 7.56
CA LEU A 58 -3.28 5.71 6.25
C LEU A 58 -1.76 5.54 6.30
N GLN A 59 -1.04 6.44 6.99
CA GLN A 59 0.41 6.32 7.16
C GLN A 59 0.79 5.03 7.89
N LYS A 60 0.04 4.68 8.94
CA LYS A 60 0.21 3.43 9.67
C LYS A 60 -0.03 2.22 8.77
N PHE A 61 -1.11 2.24 7.99
CA PHE A 61 -1.40 1.19 7.01
C PHE A 61 -0.28 1.03 5.99
N ASP A 62 0.22 2.13 5.42
CA ASP A 62 1.30 2.07 4.44
C ASP A 62 2.56 1.44 5.04
N ALA A 63 2.97 1.91 6.23
CA ALA A 63 4.20 1.48 6.89
C ALA A 63 4.14 0.04 7.45
N GLU A 64 3.02 -0.34 8.07
CA GLU A 64 2.93 -1.60 8.82
C GLU A 64 2.27 -2.74 8.03
N ARG A 65 1.51 -2.41 6.98
CA ARG A 65 0.70 -3.40 6.24
C ARG A 65 1.04 -3.47 4.76
N ALA A 66 1.13 -2.33 4.07
CA ALA A 66 1.34 -2.29 2.63
C ALA A 66 2.80 -2.61 2.27
N VAL A 67 3.75 -1.83 2.80
CA VAL A 67 5.19 -2.02 2.53
C VAL A 67 5.67 -3.42 2.91
N PRO A 68 5.39 -3.95 4.12
CA PRO A 68 5.84 -5.30 4.48
C PRO A 68 5.25 -6.42 3.60
N ALA A 69 4.03 -6.24 3.10
CA ALA A 69 3.41 -7.22 2.20
C ALA A 69 4.04 -7.20 0.81
N TRP A 70 4.43 -6.03 0.32
CA TRP A 70 5.20 -5.89 -0.91
C TRP A 70 6.58 -6.51 -0.78
N ASP A 71 7.29 -6.21 0.29
CA ASP A 71 8.62 -6.78 0.56
C ASP A 71 8.55 -8.30 0.62
N GLY A 72 7.55 -8.85 1.30
CA GLY A 72 7.31 -10.30 1.36
C GLY A 72 7.03 -10.92 -0.02
N LEU A 73 6.26 -10.24 -0.87
CA LEU A 73 6.00 -10.72 -2.23
C LEU A 73 7.27 -10.68 -3.09
N VAL A 74 8.06 -9.61 -3.00
CA VAL A 74 9.34 -9.48 -3.71
C VAL A 74 10.31 -10.57 -3.26
N ALA A 75 10.46 -10.80 -1.95
CA ALA A 75 11.32 -11.85 -1.43
C ALA A 75 10.91 -13.24 -1.93
N LYS A 76 9.61 -13.55 -1.94
CA LYS A 76 9.10 -14.81 -2.52
C LYS A 76 9.42 -14.92 -4.01
N GLN A 77 9.30 -13.83 -4.76
CA GLN A 77 9.59 -13.78 -6.19
C GLN A 77 11.08 -13.95 -6.49
N GLN A 78 11.95 -13.29 -5.71
CA GLN A 78 13.40 -13.48 -5.76
C GLN A 78 13.75 -14.94 -5.48
N ALA A 79 13.26 -15.54 -4.40
CA ALA A 79 13.54 -16.94 -4.08
C ALA A 79 13.15 -17.92 -5.20
N VAL A 80 12.05 -17.68 -5.91
CA VAL A 80 11.66 -18.49 -7.07
C VAL A 80 12.63 -18.31 -8.23
N LEU A 81 13.06 -17.07 -8.53
CA LEU A 81 14.01 -16.79 -9.59
C LEU A 81 15.41 -17.32 -9.26
N GLU A 82 15.82 -17.25 -8.00
CA GLU A 82 17.04 -17.87 -7.48
C GLU A 82 17.03 -19.39 -7.70
N ALA A 83 15.91 -20.06 -7.38
CA ALA A 83 15.75 -21.49 -7.60
C ALA A 83 15.80 -21.88 -9.10
N LEU A 84 15.45 -20.95 -9.99
CA LEU A 84 15.60 -21.09 -11.44
C LEU A 84 16.99 -20.69 -11.96
N ALA A 85 17.95 -20.46 -11.05
CA ALA A 85 19.31 -20.02 -11.34
C ALA A 85 19.38 -18.69 -12.13
N VAL A 86 18.38 -17.81 -11.97
CA VAL A 86 18.42 -16.47 -12.57
C VAL A 86 19.50 -15.66 -11.85
N PRO A 87 20.50 -15.11 -12.56
CA PRO A 87 21.62 -14.42 -11.94
C PRO A 87 21.16 -13.28 -11.04
N THR A 88 21.83 -13.12 -9.91
CA THR A 88 21.65 -12.00 -8.95
C THR A 88 20.30 -11.93 -8.24
N MET A 89 19.35 -12.83 -8.51
CA MET A 89 17.99 -12.77 -7.96
C MET A 89 17.83 -13.43 -6.58
N PHE A 90 18.74 -13.13 -5.65
CA PHE A 90 18.65 -13.57 -4.24
C PHE A 90 18.05 -12.46 -3.35
N VAL A 91 17.53 -12.82 -2.18
CA VAL A 91 17.03 -11.82 -1.22
C VAL A 91 18.19 -11.01 -0.66
N THR A 92 18.13 -9.68 -0.77
CA THR A 92 19.20 -8.78 -0.34
C THR A 92 18.65 -7.43 0.14
N SER A 93 19.35 -6.82 1.09
CA SER A 93 19.14 -5.44 1.55
C SER A 93 20.18 -4.46 0.99
N SER A 94 21.12 -4.94 0.18
CA SER A 94 22.18 -4.11 -0.42
C SER A 94 21.65 -3.34 -1.62
N THR A 95 21.73 -2.00 -1.57
CA THR A 95 21.29 -1.14 -2.68
C THR A 95 21.99 -1.49 -3.99
N SER A 96 23.28 -1.79 -3.95
CA SER A 96 24.05 -2.13 -5.16
C SER A 96 23.62 -3.44 -5.80
N ASP A 97 23.12 -4.40 -5.01
CA ASP A 97 22.60 -5.65 -5.54
C ASP A 97 21.17 -5.50 -6.03
N VAL A 98 20.36 -4.68 -5.35
CA VAL A 98 19.02 -4.29 -5.84
C VAL A 98 19.10 -3.61 -7.22
N GLU A 99 20.06 -2.71 -7.43
CA GLU A 99 20.28 -2.10 -8.75
C GLU A 99 20.63 -3.12 -9.85
N LYS A 100 21.45 -4.12 -9.52
CA LYS A 100 21.77 -5.21 -10.47
C LYS A 100 20.54 -6.05 -10.80
N GLN A 101 19.75 -6.39 -9.78
CA GLN A 101 18.49 -7.13 -9.95
C GLN A 101 17.50 -6.38 -10.84
N GLN A 102 17.37 -5.06 -10.67
CA GLN A 102 16.52 -4.22 -11.52
C GLN A 102 16.94 -4.28 -12.99
N ARG A 103 18.26 -4.22 -13.28
CA ARG A 103 18.77 -4.36 -14.65
C ARG A 103 18.45 -5.72 -15.26
N VAL A 104 18.62 -6.80 -14.49
CA VAL A 104 18.26 -8.16 -14.94
C VAL A 104 16.76 -8.27 -15.22
N MET A 105 15.92 -7.74 -14.34
CA MET A 105 14.46 -7.73 -14.52
C MET A 105 14.03 -6.95 -15.76
N GLN A 106 14.67 -5.82 -16.06
CA GLN A 106 14.39 -5.03 -17.25
C GLN A 106 14.69 -5.82 -18.54
N VAL A 107 15.81 -6.54 -18.58
CA VAL A 107 16.14 -7.42 -19.72
C VAL A 107 15.10 -8.54 -19.86
N LEU A 108 14.75 -9.21 -18.76
CA LEU A 108 13.75 -10.28 -18.77
C LEU A 108 12.38 -9.78 -19.24
N GLN A 109 11.96 -8.59 -18.79
CA GLN A 109 10.70 -7.98 -19.23
C GLN A 109 10.70 -7.69 -20.73
N ASN A 110 11.81 -7.17 -21.28
CA ASN A 110 11.94 -6.88 -22.70
C ASN A 110 11.86 -8.15 -23.55
N VAL A 111 12.51 -9.24 -23.10
CA VAL A 111 12.48 -10.54 -23.80
C VAL A 111 11.12 -11.21 -23.75
N VAL A 112 10.38 -11.10 -22.64
CA VAL A 112 9.03 -11.70 -22.50
C VAL A 112 7.95 -10.88 -23.22
N SER A 113 8.19 -9.59 -23.47
CA SER A 113 7.25 -8.69 -24.15
C SER A 113 7.50 -8.55 -25.66
N SER A 114 8.49 -9.26 -26.21
CA SER A 114 8.79 -9.36 -27.64
C SER A 114 8.26 -10.66 -28.23
#